data_AF-A0AAU8KMB5-F1
#
_entry.id   AF-A0AAU8KMB5-F1
#
_cell.length_a   1.000
_cell.length_b   1.000
_cell.length_c   1.000
_cell.angle_alpha   90.00
_cell.angle_beta   90.00
_cell.angle_gamma   90.00
#
_symmetry.space_group_name_H-M   'P 1'
#
loop_
_entity.id
_entity.type
_entity.pdbx_description
1 polymer ?
#
loop_
_entity_poly.entity_id
_entity_poly.type
_entity_poly.pdbx_seq_one_letter_code
_entity_poly.pdbx_strand_id
1 'polypeptide(L)'
;MTTGTEVPERNRFLEAVGRVTLAGAQLDFSLRGLLGALAFEPTLLLSANAESTANLIKLCRLALKVGTVAPEHAAEVEACLRRADVLRLERNTVVHSMYAQAEEGDGFEAMKPISKGFGYSVTLLTIVEMEATAQAVEALRSDMFRVGWNARCAQTGMPPIPHPSPAGGSSQ
;
A
#
# COMPACT_ATOMS: atom_id res chain seq x y z
N MET A 1 23.34 42.47 -13.30
CA MET A 1 23.83 41.61 -12.21
C MET A 1 22.83 40.48 -12.05
N THR A 2 23.31 39.26 -12.21
CA THR A 2 22.54 38.01 -12.36
C THR A 2 21.73 37.68 -11.11
N THR A 3 20.42 37.51 -11.29
CA THR A 3 19.51 36.86 -10.35
C THR A 3 19.94 35.41 -10.17
N GLY A 4 20.61 35.10 -9.07
CA GLY A 4 20.89 33.72 -8.68
C GLY A 4 19.60 33.06 -8.21
N THR A 5 18.92 32.34 -9.11
CA THR A 5 17.95 31.32 -8.71
C THR A 5 18.73 30.13 -8.16
N GLU A 6 19.09 30.18 -6.88
CA GLU A 6 19.51 28.99 -6.15
C GLU A 6 18.35 28.00 -6.19
N VAL A 7 18.56 26.86 -6.85
CA VAL A 7 17.60 25.75 -6.83
C VAL A 7 17.63 25.19 -5.40
N PRO A 8 16.52 25.20 -4.66
CA PRO A 8 16.52 24.69 -3.28
C PRO A 8 16.96 23.22 -3.26
N GLU A 9 17.87 22.92 -2.33
CA GLU A 9 18.43 21.58 -2.15
C GLU A 9 17.30 20.58 -1.83
N ARG A 10 17.27 19.46 -2.55
CA ARG A 10 16.22 18.45 -2.43
C ARG A 10 16.34 17.71 -1.09
N ASN A 11 15.30 17.84 -0.26
CA ASN A 11 15.23 17.10 1.00
C ASN A 11 14.73 15.66 0.75
N ARG A 12 15.65 14.70 0.74
CA ARG A 12 15.37 13.28 0.49
C ARG A 12 14.35 12.66 1.45
N PHE A 13 14.34 13.11 2.71
CA PHE A 13 13.35 12.63 3.69
C PHE A 13 11.94 13.08 3.31
N LEU A 14 11.76 14.37 2.98
CA LEU A 14 10.45 14.87 2.54
C LEU A 14 9.99 14.22 1.23
N GLU A 15 10.92 13.93 0.32
CA GLU A 15 10.60 13.16 -0.89
C GLU A 15 10.12 11.75 -0.57
N ALA A 16 10.80 11.03 0.34
CA ALA A 16 10.41 9.68 0.75
C ALA A 16 9.03 9.67 1.44
N VAL A 17 8.77 10.60 2.36
CA VAL A 17 7.45 10.79 2.99
C VAL A 17 6.39 11.12 1.94
N GLY A 18 6.71 11.99 0.98
CA GLY A 18 5.83 12.33 -0.14
C GLY A 18 5.47 11.11 -0.99
N ARG A 19 6.45 10.26 -1.32
CA ARG A 19 6.21 9.01 -2.06
C ARG A 19 5.33 8.03 -1.29
N VAL A 20 5.58 7.83 0.00
CA VAL A 20 4.75 6.98 0.86
C VAL A 20 3.32 7.51 0.98
N THR A 21 3.16 8.83 1.07
CA THR A 21 1.85 9.49 1.10
C THR A 21 1.08 9.28 -0.20
N LEU A 22 1.76 9.47 -1.35
CA LEU A 22 1.18 9.22 -2.67
C LEU A 22 0.79 7.75 -2.84
N ALA A 23 1.66 6.83 -2.43
CA ALA A 23 1.39 5.39 -2.46
C ALA A 23 0.16 5.05 -1.61
N GLY A 24 0.00 5.66 -0.44
CA GLY A 24 -1.21 5.51 0.39
C GLY A 24 -2.49 5.93 -0.33
N ALA A 25 -2.48 7.07 -1.04
CA ALA A 25 -3.63 7.51 -1.83
C ALA A 25 -3.93 6.54 -2.99
N GLN A 26 -2.89 5.98 -3.61
CA GLN A 26 -3.03 4.97 -4.66
C GLN A 26 -3.61 3.66 -4.10
N LEU A 27 -3.23 3.24 -2.90
CA LEU A 27 -3.82 2.09 -2.21
C LEU A 27 -5.33 2.29 -1.99
N ASP A 28 -5.74 3.46 -1.51
CA ASP A 28 -7.15 3.77 -1.32
C ASP A 28 -7.92 3.75 -2.65
N PHE A 29 -7.32 4.26 -3.74
CA PHE A 29 -7.90 4.16 -5.08
C PHE A 29 -8.05 2.70 -5.53
N SER A 30 -7.01 1.88 -5.35
CA SER A 30 -7.06 0.45 -5.68
C SER A 30 -8.10 -0.29 -4.87
N LEU A 31 -8.28 0.03 -3.58
CA LEU A 31 -9.27 -0.61 -2.73
C LEU A 31 -10.70 -0.30 -3.19
N ARG A 32 -10.95 0.94 -3.65
CA ARG A 32 -12.24 1.29 -4.26
C ARG A 32 -12.47 0.53 -5.57
N GLY A 33 -11.43 0.39 -6.40
CA GLY A 33 -11.49 -0.42 -7.62
C GLY A 33 -11.79 -1.89 -7.33
N LEU A 34 -11.12 -2.48 -6.33
CA LEU A 34 -11.38 -3.84 -5.87
C LEU A 34 -12.81 -3.97 -5.31
N LEU A 35 -13.26 -3.02 -4.50
CA LEU A 35 -14.64 -3.02 -3.99
C LEU A 35 -15.67 -3.01 -5.12
N GLY A 36 -15.46 -2.20 -6.17
CA GLY A 36 -16.32 -2.20 -7.35
C GLY A 36 -16.26 -3.49 -8.16
N ALA A 37 -15.18 -4.26 -8.05
CA ALA A 37 -15.11 -5.60 -8.61
C ALA A 37 -15.86 -6.65 -7.76
N LEU A 38 -15.90 -6.47 -6.43
CA LEU A 38 -16.53 -7.43 -5.52
C LEU A 38 -18.04 -7.16 -5.30
N ALA A 39 -18.44 -5.89 -5.27
CA ALA A 39 -19.80 -5.44 -5.02
C ALA A 39 -20.24 -4.45 -6.10
N PHE A 40 -21.21 -4.86 -6.91
CA PHE A 40 -21.80 -4.02 -7.95
C PHE A 40 -22.99 -3.23 -7.41
N GLU A 41 -22.75 -2.45 -6.36
CA GLU A 41 -23.77 -1.67 -5.70
C GLU A 41 -23.34 -0.18 -5.65
N PRO A 42 -23.98 0.70 -6.44
CA PRO A 42 -23.53 2.09 -6.57
C PRO A 42 -23.56 2.90 -5.28
N THR A 43 -24.47 2.63 -4.34
CA THR A 43 -24.57 3.42 -3.10
C THR A 43 -23.42 3.13 -2.15
N LEU A 44 -22.97 1.87 -2.08
CA LEU A 44 -21.81 1.40 -1.34
C LEU A 44 -20.53 2.02 -1.89
N LEU A 45 -20.42 2.15 -3.22
CA LEU A 45 -19.28 2.81 -3.86
C LEU A 45 -19.26 4.32 -3.57
N LEU A 46 -20.44 4.96 -3.54
CA LEU A 46 -20.55 6.37 -3.12
C LEU A 46 -20.11 6.55 -1.66
N SER A 47 -20.58 5.70 -0.75
CA SER A 47 -20.17 5.72 0.66
C SER A 47 -18.67 5.47 0.83
N ALA A 48 -18.11 4.51 0.09
CA ALA A 48 -16.69 4.14 0.14
C ALA A 48 -15.75 5.29 -0.24
N ASN A 49 -16.21 6.32 -0.97
CA ASN A 49 -15.37 7.46 -1.31
C ASN A 49 -14.88 8.24 -0.08
N ALA A 50 -15.71 8.33 0.96
CA ALA A 50 -15.38 9.03 2.21
C ALA A 50 -14.69 8.14 3.26
N GLU A 51 -14.46 6.86 2.95
CA GLU A 51 -13.96 5.90 3.93
C GLU A 51 -12.43 5.90 4.07
N SER A 52 -11.98 5.57 5.28
CA SER A 52 -10.57 5.31 5.56
C SER A 52 -10.10 4.00 4.90
N THR A 53 -8.79 3.87 4.65
CA THR A 53 -8.16 2.62 4.16
C THR A 53 -8.62 1.39 4.96
N ALA A 54 -8.70 1.51 6.29
CA ALA A 54 -9.11 0.41 7.17
C ALA A 54 -10.58 0.00 6.93
N ASN A 55 -11.47 0.97 6.73
CA ASN A 55 -12.87 0.68 6.43
C ASN A 55 -13.05 0.17 4.99
N LEU A 56 -12.30 0.68 4.02
CA LEU A 56 -12.28 0.14 2.66
C LEU A 56 -11.91 -1.36 2.64
N ILE A 57 -10.90 -1.76 3.43
CA ILE A 57 -10.54 -3.18 3.58
C ILE A 57 -11.71 -3.98 4.19
N LYS A 58 -12.37 -3.47 5.24
CA LYS A 58 -13.54 -4.13 5.85
C LYS A 58 -14.68 -4.29 4.85
N LEU A 59 -14.95 -3.26 4.04
CA LEU A 59 -15.98 -3.30 3.01
C LEU A 59 -15.66 -4.35 1.94
N CYS A 60 -14.40 -4.45 1.50
CA CYS A 60 -13.97 -5.50 0.56
C CYS A 60 -14.16 -6.90 1.16
N ARG A 61 -13.80 -7.10 2.44
CA ARG A 61 -14.02 -8.38 3.13
C ARG A 61 -15.50 -8.72 3.27
N LEU A 62 -16.34 -7.73 3.58
CA LEU A 62 -17.79 -7.92 3.65
C LEU A 62 -18.36 -8.29 2.28
N ALA A 63 -17.98 -7.56 1.23
CA ALA A 63 -18.37 -7.83 -0.15
C ALA A 63 -17.97 -9.26 -0.57
N LEU A 64 -16.77 -9.70 -0.19
CA LEU A 64 -16.31 -11.06 -0.46
C LEU A 64 -17.14 -12.13 0.27
N LYS A 65 -17.56 -11.86 1.51
CA LYS A 65 -18.37 -12.78 2.32
C LYS A 65 -19.80 -12.95 1.78
N VAL A 66 -20.38 -11.88 1.22
CA VAL A 66 -21.76 -11.90 0.71
C VAL A 66 -21.86 -12.16 -0.79
N GLY A 67 -20.76 -12.00 -1.52
CA GLY A 67 -20.70 -12.14 -2.97
C GLY A 67 -20.60 -13.59 -3.46
N THR A 68 -20.68 -13.75 -4.78
CA THR A 68 -20.62 -15.04 -5.49
C THR A 68 -19.27 -15.25 -6.18
N VAL A 69 -18.18 -15.03 -5.44
CA VAL A 69 -16.81 -15.22 -5.94
C VAL A 69 -16.39 -16.68 -5.74
N ALA A 70 -15.76 -17.28 -6.76
CA ALA A 70 -15.24 -18.64 -6.68
C ALA A 70 -14.19 -18.76 -5.53
N PRO A 71 -14.16 -19.88 -4.77
CA PRO A 71 -13.32 -20.01 -3.58
C PRO A 71 -11.82 -19.73 -3.83
N GLU A 72 -11.30 -20.15 -4.98
CA GLU A 72 -9.92 -19.91 -5.40
C GLU A 72 -9.60 -18.42 -5.52
N HIS A 73 -10.48 -17.65 -6.15
CA HIS A 73 -10.32 -16.21 -6.31
C HIS A 73 -10.59 -15.47 -5.00
N ALA A 74 -11.52 -15.97 -4.18
CA ALA A 74 -11.77 -15.41 -2.87
C ALA A 74 -10.55 -15.52 -1.95
N ALA A 75 -9.84 -16.64 -1.97
CA ALA A 75 -8.61 -16.83 -1.21
C ALA A 75 -7.51 -15.86 -1.67
N GLU A 76 -7.36 -15.63 -2.98
CA GLU A 76 -6.41 -14.65 -3.53
C GLU A 76 -6.76 -13.22 -3.11
N VAL A 77 -8.03 -12.85 -3.16
CA VAL A 77 -8.50 -11.53 -2.70
C VAL A 77 -8.21 -11.35 -1.21
N GLU A 78 -8.49 -12.33 -0.35
CA GLU A 78 -8.21 -12.22 1.09
C GLU A 78 -6.70 -12.12 1.37
N ALA A 79 -5.86 -12.88 0.64
CA ALA A 79 -4.41 -12.74 0.74
C ALA A 79 -3.95 -11.31 0.37
N CYS A 80 -4.52 -10.75 -0.69
CA CYS A 80 -4.26 -9.38 -1.12
C CYS A 80 -4.71 -8.35 -0.07
N LEU A 81 -5.91 -8.51 0.51
CA LEU A 81 -6.44 -7.63 1.57
C LEU A 81 -5.64 -7.70 2.87
N ARG A 82 -5.11 -8.87 3.25
CA ARG A 82 -4.19 -8.99 4.39
C ARG A 82 -2.91 -8.20 4.17
N ARG A 83 -2.32 -8.29 2.97
CA ARG A 83 -1.12 -7.51 2.61
C ARG A 83 -1.41 -6.01 2.59
N ALA A 84 -2.59 -5.59 2.10
CA ALA A 84 -3.03 -4.20 2.16
C ALA A 84 -3.11 -3.68 3.61
N ASP A 85 -3.60 -4.48 4.55
CA ASP A 85 -3.72 -4.09 5.95
C ASP A 85 -2.35 -3.93 6.63
N VAL A 86 -1.39 -4.80 6.31
CA VAL A 86 0.01 -4.68 6.75
C VAL A 86 0.62 -3.38 6.23
N LEU A 87 0.56 -3.14 4.92
CA LEU A 87 1.14 -1.92 4.31
C LEU A 87 0.46 -0.64 4.82
N ARG A 88 -0.85 -0.68 5.13
CA ARG A 88 -1.56 0.43 5.78
C ARG A 88 -0.95 0.76 7.13
N LEU A 89 -0.63 -0.24 7.94
CA LEU A 89 0.01 -0.06 9.25
C LEU A 89 1.44 0.49 9.09
N GLU A 90 2.23 -0.06 8.17
CA GLU A 90 3.59 0.42 7.87
C GLU A 90 3.59 1.89 7.43
N ARG A 91 2.68 2.27 6.52
CA ARG A 91 2.48 3.67 6.12
C ARG A 91 2.15 4.56 7.31
N ASN A 92 1.22 4.14 8.18
CA ASN A 92 0.86 4.93 9.36
C ASN A 92 2.08 5.12 10.27
N THR A 93 2.93 4.10 10.41
CA THR A 93 4.20 4.20 11.13
C THR A 93 5.12 5.25 10.51
N VAL A 94 5.27 5.28 9.17
CA VAL A 94 6.07 6.32 8.48
C VAL A 94 5.54 7.72 8.79
N VAL A 95 4.23 7.95 8.69
CA VAL A 95 3.62 9.28 8.91
C VAL A 95 3.76 9.76 10.36
N HIS A 96 3.79 8.83 11.32
CA HIS A 96 3.91 9.13 12.74
C HIS A 96 5.32 8.91 13.32
N SER A 97 6.29 8.57 12.48
CA SER A 97 7.69 8.37 12.87
C SER A 97 8.45 9.69 12.97
N MET A 98 9.51 9.71 13.78
CA MET A 98 10.52 10.75 13.69
C MET A 98 11.61 10.31 12.73
N TYR A 99 12.07 11.24 11.90
CA TYR A 99 13.22 11.03 11.05
C TYR A 99 14.49 10.89 11.90
N ALA A 100 15.12 9.72 11.85
CA ALA A 100 16.51 9.59 12.27
C ALA A 100 17.40 9.98 11.08
N GLN A 101 18.09 11.12 11.17
CA GLN A 101 19.34 11.30 10.41
C GLN A 101 20.37 10.34 10.99
N ALA A 102 20.42 9.10 10.54
CA ALA A 102 21.52 8.21 10.90
C ALA A 102 22.00 7.50 9.64
N GLU A 103 23.28 7.74 9.32
CA GLU A 103 24.12 6.83 8.56
C GLU A 103 23.88 5.40 9.04
N GLU A 104 23.82 4.44 8.12
CA GLU A 104 23.74 3.01 8.45
C GLU A 104 24.94 2.64 9.34
N GLY A 105 24.79 2.69 10.67
CA GLY A 105 25.87 2.49 11.64
C GLY A 105 25.41 2.59 13.11
N ASP A 106 26.31 2.26 14.05
CA ASP A 106 26.08 2.06 15.50
C ASP A 106 25.23 3.14 16.21
N GLY A 107 25.14 4.36 15.67
CA GLY A 107 24.30 5.44 16.18
C GLY A 107 22.78 5.19 16.07
N PHE A 108 22.32 4.40 15.09
CA PHE A 108 20.91 4.03 14.95
C PHE A 108 20.43 3.11 16.07
N GLU A 109 21.24 2.12 16.45
CA GLU A 109 20.94 1.20 17.55
C GLU A 109 20.95 1.90 18.92
N ALA A 110 21.80 2.92 19.09
CA ALA A 110 21.90 3.70 20.32
C ALA A 110 20.67 4.60 20.61
N MET A 111 19.88 4.96 19.58
CA MET A 111 18.68 5.81 19.76
C MET A 111 17.39 5.02 20.06
N LYS A 112 17.33 3.72 19.76
CA LYS A 112 16.16 2.87 20.06
C LYS A 112 15.76 2.81 21.54
N PRO A 113 16.68 2.82 22.53
CA PRO A 113 16.33 2.83 23.94
C PRO A 113 15.75 4.18 24.39
N ILE A 114 16.19 5.28 23.77
CA ILE A 114 15.83 6.65 24.18
C ILE A 114 14.37 6.96 23.85
N SER A 115 13.84 6.44 22.72
CA SER A 115 12.44 6.63 22.35
C SER A 115 11.45 5.99 23.34
N LYS A 116 11.83 4.89 24.02
CA LYS A 116 10.99 4.27 25.06
C LYS A 116 10.86 5.11 26.34
N GLY A 117 11.83 5.99 26.62
CA GLY A 117 11.86 6.80 27.85
C GLY A 117 10.90 7.99 27.85
N PHE A 118 10.44 8.46 26.70
CA PHE A 118 9.64 9.68 26.56
C PHE A 118 8.12 9.48 26.49
N GLY A 119 7.62 8.24 26.66
CA GLY A 119 6.17 7.96 26.62
C GLY A 119 5.51 8.12 25.24
N TYR A 120 6.26 8.56 24.23
CA TYR A 120 5.88 8.57 22.83
C TYR A 120 6.49 7.35 22.13
N SER A 121 5.67 6.45 21.59
CA SER A 121 6.15 5.33 20.77
C SER A 121 6.58 5.83 19.39
N VAL A 122 7.68 6.58 19.34
CA VAL A 122 8.27 7.01 18.08
C VAL A 122 9.06 5.84 17.51
N THR A 123 8.59 5.30 16.40
CA THR A 123 9.38 4.34 15.61
C THR A 123 10.39 5.14 14.80
N LEU A 124 11.66 4.75 14.84
CA LEU A 124 12.69 5.35 13.99
C LEU A 124 12.71 4.58 12.67
N LEU A 125 12.61 5.29 11.56
CA LEU A 125 12.62 4.73 10.21
C LEU A 125 13.66 5.44 9.35
N THR A 126 14.37 4.65 8.56
CA THR A 126 15.33 5.09 7.55
C THR A 126 14.62 5.47 6.24
N ILE A 127 15.31 6.23 5.37
CA ILE A 127 14.79 6.56 4.02
C ILE A 127 14.56 5.28 3.21
N VAL A 128 15.45 4.29 3.33
CA VAL A 128 15.35 3.01 2.61
C VAL A 128 14.06 2.27 2.97
N GLU A 129 13.71 2.21 4.26
CA GLU A 129 12.47 1.59 4.73
C GLU A 129 11.21 2.32 4.25
N MET A 130 11.26 3.67 4.21
CA MET A 130 10.18 4.47 3.66
C MET A 130 9.98 4.20 2.15
N GLU A 131 11.07 4.19 1.38
CA GLU A 131 11.02 3.91 -0.05
C GLU A 131 10.55 2.47 -0.33
N ALA A 132 11.01 1.49 0.46
CA ALA A 132 10.57 0.11 0.37
C ALA A 132 9.06 -0.02 0.63
N THR A 133 8.52 0.71 1.61
CA THR A 133 7.07 0.76 1.88
C THR A 133 6.31 1.28 0.67
N ALA A 134 6.77 2.37 0.06
CA ALA A 134 6.15 2.94 -1.14
C ALA A 134 6.16 1.96 -2.33
N GLN A 135 7.29 1.30 -2.58
CA GLN A 135 7.41 0.28 -3.63
C GLN A 135 6.52 -0.93 -3.37
N ALA A 136 6.41 -1.38 -2.12
CA ALA A 136 5.56 -2.52 -1.77
C ALA A 136 4.07 -2.24 -2.01
N VAL A 137 3.63 -0.99 -1.75
CA VAL A 137 2.28 -0.53 -2.07
C VAL A 137 2.06 -0.44 -3.57
N GLU A 138 3.04 0.06 -4.33
CA GLU A 138 2.94 0.10 -5.80
C GLU A 138 2.85 -1.31 -6.41
N ALA A 139 3.62 -2.26 -5.92
CA ALA A 139 3.53 -3.66 -6.35
C ALA A 139 2.15 -4.25 -6.04
N LEU A 140 1.58 -3.91 -4.87
CA LEU A 140 0.25 -4.39 -4.46
C LEU A 140 -0.86 -3.87 -5.40
N ARG A 141 -0.71 -2.68 -6.00
CA ARG A 141 -1.70 -2.13 -6.95
C ARG A 141 -1.97 -3.09 -8.12
N SER A 142 -0.90 -3.63 -8.71
CA SER A 142 -1.01 -4.57 -9.82
C SER A 142 -1.68 -5.88 -9.39
N ASP A 143 -1.32 -6.37 -8.19
CA ASP A 143 -1.95 -7.56 -7.60
C ASP A 143 -3.45 -7.34 -7.34
N MET A 144 -3.84 -6.18 -6.80
CA MET A 144 -5.23 -5.83 -6.52
C MET A 144 -6.09 -5.77 -7.78
N PHE A 145 -5.57 -5.18 -8.85
CA PHE A 145 -6.26 -5.18 -10.14
C PHE A 145 -6.47 -6.61 -10.63
N ARG A 146 -5.42 -7.43 -10.59
CA ARG A 146 -5.47 -8.83 -11.03
C ARG A 146 -6.50 -9.65 -10.26
N VAL A 147 -6.47 -9.62 -8.93
CA VAL A 147 -7.42 -10.39 -8.11
C VAL A 147 -8.85 -9.89 -8.26
N GLY A 148 -9.05 -8.58 -8.43
CA GLY A 148 -10.36 -8.00 -8.72
C GLY A 148 -10.91 -8.45 -10.08
N TRP A 149 -10.06 -8.48 -11.12
CA TRP A 149 -10.42 -9.03 -12.43
C TRP A 149 -10.78 -10.51 -12.34
N ASN A 150 -9.93 -11.32 -11.72
CA ASN A 150 -10.12 -12.76 -11.60
C ASN A 150 -11.38 -13.11 -10.79
N ALA A 151 -11.70 -12.33 -9.76
CA ALA A 151 -12.94 -12.49 -9.00
C ALA A 151 -14.22 -12.36 -9.87
N ARG A 152 -14.13 -11.73 -11.04
CA ARG A 152 -15.25 -11.51 -11.96
C ARG A 152 -15.12 -12.18 -13.32
N CYS A 153 -13.98 -12.77 -13.66
CA CYS A 153 -13.69 -13.18 -15.03
C CYS A 153 -14.73 -14.19 -15.57
N ALA A 154 -15.24 -15.08 -14.71
CA ALA A 154 -16.32 -16.01 -15.04
C ALA A 154 -17.64 -15.30 -15.41
N GLN A 155 -17.95 -14.17 -14.77
CA GLN A 155 -19.18 -13.39 -15.04
C GLN A 155 -19.06 -12.56 -16.31
N THR A 156 -17.84 -12.20 -16.71
CA THR A 156 -17.58 -11.40 -17.92
C THR A 156 -17.28 -12.25 -19.16
N GLY A 157 -17.14 -13.57 -19.00
CA GLY A 157 -16.74 -14.49 -20.08
C GLY A 157 -15.29 -14.31 -20.53
N MET A 158 -14.49 -13.58 -19.75
CA MET A 158 -13.09 -13.28 -20.07
C MET A 158 -12.14 -14.22 -19.31
N PRO A 159 -10.94 -14.48 -19.84
CA PRO A 159 -9.95 -15.31 -19.14
C PRO A 159 -9.40 -14.60 -17.89
N PRO A 160 -8.95 -15.36 -16.87
CA PRO A 160 -8.24 -14.79 -15.73
C PRO A 160 -6.86 -14.27 -16.16
N ILE A 161 -6.37 -13.26 -15.45
CA ILE A 161 -5.00 -12.75 -15.60
C ILE A 161 -4.07 -13.65 -14.77
N PRO A 162 -3.05 -14.28 -15.39
CA PRO A 162 -2.11 -15.14 -14.69
C PRO A 162 -1.22 -14.34 -13.75
N HIS A 163 -0.61 -15.02 -12.79
CA HIS A 163 0.47 -14.41 -12.00
C HIS A 163 1.63 -13.99 -12.92
N PRO A 164 2.25 -12.84 -12.69
CA PRO A 164 3.50 -12.51 -13.37
C PRO A 164 4.52 -13.60 -13.04
N SER A 165 5.03 -14.29 -14.07
CA SER A 165 6.12 -15.24 -13.87
C SER A 165 7.31 -14.48 -13.30
N PRO A 166 8.03 -15.03 -12.29
CA PRO A 166 9.28 -14.46 -11.87
C PRO A 166 10.21 -14.42 -13.09
N ALA A 167 10.66 -13.23 -13.48
CA ALA A 167 11.54 -13.07 -14.62
C ALA A 167 12.78 -13.95 -14.44
N GLY A 168 13.00 -14.94 -15.32
CA GLY A 168 14.24 -15.73 -15.32
C GLY A 168 14.13 -17.25 -15.56
N GLY A 169 12.98 -17.80 -15.93
CA GLY A 169 12.95 -19.14 -16.54
C GLY A 169 13.36 -19.06 -18.00
N SER A 170 14.66 -19.13 -18.27
CA SER A 170 15.20 -19.27 -19.63
C SER A 170 14.61 -20.51 -20.31
N SER A 171 13.68 -20.29 -21.23
CA SER A 171 13.35 -21.28 -22.26
C SER A 171 14.40 -21.18 -23.37
N GLN A 172 15.46 -21.98 -23.25
CA GLN A 172 16.11 -22.72 -24.34
C GLN A 172 17.11 -23.71 -23.77
#